data_AF-A0AAP2KT08-F1
#
_entry.id   AF-A0AAP2KT08-F1
#
_cell.length_a   1.000
_cell.length_b   1.000
_cell.length_c   1.000
_cell.angle_alpha   90.00
_cell.angle_beta   90.00
_cell.angle_gamma   90.00
#
_symmetry.space_group_name_H-M   'P 1'
#
loop_
_entity.id
_entity.type
_entity.pdbx_description
1 polymer ?
#
loop_
_entity_poly.entity_id
_entity_poly.type
_entity_poly.pdbx_seq_one_letter_code
_entity_poly.pdbx_strand_id
1 'polypeptide(L)' 'MKSATIRVRDAMGGYAATLQGQRATCAWSHEEAARRVARKVYGDEVDVVNDYLRDGDVAAGVKYRYHVAHNA' A
#
# COMPACT_ATOMS: atom_id res chain seq x y z
N MET A 1 14.19 2.65 11.43
CA MET A 1 12.87 3.28 11.16
C MET A 1 11.82 2.18 11.05
N LYS A 2 10.64 2.33 11.65
CA LYS A 2 9.56 1.33 11.49
C LYS A 2 9.06 1.42 10.05
N SER A 3 9.35 0.41 9.23
CA SER A 3 8.88 0.32 7.84
C SER A 3 7.35 0.41 7.83
N ALA A 4 6.83 1.49 7.26
CA ALA A 4 5.40 1.76 7.28
C ALA A 4 4.69 0.79 6.33
N THR A 5 3.76 -0.01 6.87
CA THR A 5 3.04 -1.03 6.10
C THR A 5 1.84 -0.42 5.39
N ILE A 6 1.72 -0.73 4.10
CA ILE A 6 0.58 -0.40 3.25
C ILE A 6 -0.23 -1.66 3.04
N ARG A 7 -1.56 -1.56 3.22
CA ARG A 7 -2.51 -2.65 2.97
C ARG A 7 -3.34 -2.32 1.75
N VAL A 8 -3.36 -3.22 0.78
CA VAL A 8 -4.13 -3.08 -0.46
C VAL A 8 -5.24 -4.11 -0.51
N ARG A 9 -6.44 -3.62 -0.82
CA ARG A 9 -7.67 -4.41 -0.96
C ARG A 9 -8.25 -4.20 -2.36
N ASP A 10 -9.09 -5.14 -2.78
CA ASP A 10 -9.96 -4.90 -3.93
C ASP A 10 -10.94 -3.77 -3.62
N ALA A 11 -11.21 -2.95 -4.62
CA ALA A 11 -12.23 -1.91 -4.61
C ALA A 11 -13.04 -1.98 -5.90
N MET A 12 -14.21 -1.34 -5.94
CA MET A 12 -14.99 -1.26 -7.18
C MET A 12 -14.16 -0.63 -8.30
N GLY A 13 -13.84 -1.45 -9.31
CA GLY A 13 -13.06 -1.01 -10.48
C GLY A 13 -11.55 -0.92 -10.27
N GLY A 14 -10.98 -1.59 -9.25
CA GLY A 14 -9.53 -1.69 -9.10
C GLY A 14 -9.07 -2.00 -7.68
N TYR A 15 -8.03 -1.30 -7.24
CA TYR A 15 -7.36 -1.54 -5.97
C TYR A 15 -7.40 -0.30 -5.08
N ALA A 16 -7.59 -0.51 -3.78
CA ALA A 16 -7.52 0.53 -2.75
C ALA A 16 -6.40 0.22 -1.76
N ALA A 17 -5.41 1.10 -1.70
CA ALA A 17 -4.33 1.06 -0.74
C ALA A 17 -4.60 1.99 0.45
N THR A 18 -4.23 1.55 1.63
CA THR A 18 -4.39 2.30 2.89
C THR A 18 -3.09 2.31 3.67
N LEU A 19 -2.75 3.50 4.19
CA LEU A 19 -1.54 3.75 4.98
C LEU A 19 -1.81 4.91 5.92
N GLN A 20 -1.58 4.74 7.24
CA GLN A 20 -1.72 5.80 8.26
C GLN A 20 -3.03 6.64 8.16
N GLY A 21 -4.17 5.98 7.88
CA GLY A 21 -5.46 6.66 7.74
C GLY A 21 -5.66 7.37 6.40
N GLN A 22 -4.65 7.44 5.55
CA GLN A 22 -4.78 7.86 4.16
C GLN A 22 -5.19 6.68 3.27
N ARG A 23 -5.90 7.01 2.19
CA ARG A 23 -6.33 6.05 1.16
C ARG A 23 -5.97 6.58 -0.22
N ALA A 24 -5.48 5.69 -1.09
CA ALA A 24 -5.35 5.93 -2.52
C ALA A 24 -5.92 4.76 -3.30
N THR A 25 -6.36 5.00 -4.53
CA THR A 25 -6.90 3.97 -5.41
C THR A 25 -6.20 3.99 -6.77
N CYS A 26 -6.18 2.83 -7.42
CA CYS A 26 -5.73 2.69 -8.79
C CYS A 26 -6.55 1.60 -9.50
N ALA A 27 -7.00 1.89 -10.71
CA ALA A 27 -7.86 0.99 -11.47
C ALA A 27 -7.11 -0.23 -12.05
N TRP A 28 -5.81 -0.06 -12.32
CA TRP A 28 -5.04 -1.00 -13.15
C TRP A 28 -3.85 -1.66 -12.44
N SER A 29 -3.40 -1.14 -11.30
CA SER A 29 -2.29 -1.76 -10.54
C SER A 29 -2.43 -1.55 -9.03
N HIS A 30 -2.30 -2.64 -8.27
CA HIS A 30 -2.26 -2.62 -6.81
C HIS A 30 -0.99 -1.94 -6.28
N GLU A 31 0.14 -2.09 -6.99
CA GLU A 31 1.40 -1.44 -6.64
C GLU A 31 1.29 0.07 -6.81
N GLU A 32 0.68 0.54 -7.89
CA GLU A 32 0.50 1.97 -8.11
C GLU A 32 -0.44 2.58 -7.06
N ALA A 33 -1.49 1.85 -6.63
CA ALA A 33 -2.30 2.27 -5.50
C ALA A 33 -1.45 2.43 -4.23
N ALA A 34 -0.56 1.47 -3.96
CA ALA A 34 0.34 1.52 -2.81
C ALA A 34 1.33 2.69 -2.91
N ARG A 35 1.97 2.89 -4.07
CA ARG A 35 2.90 4.00 -4.31
C ARG A 35 2.22 5.35 -4.12
N ARG A 36 1.00 5.53 -4.65
CA ARG A 36 0.22 6.76 -4.47
C ARG A 36 -0.07 7.08 -3.00
N VAL A 37 -0.47 6.09 -2.20
CA VAL A 37 -0.72 6.34 -0.77
C VAL A 37 0.59 6.58 0.00
N ALA A 38 1.69 5.92 -0.38
CA ALA A 38 3.01 6.14 0.18
C ALA A 38 3.47 7.59 -0.05
N ARG A 39 3.41 8.06 -1.30
CA ARG A 39 3.79 9.42 -1.67
C ARG A 39 2.91 10.48 -1.02
N LYS A 40 1.63 10.18 -0.80
CA LYS A 40 0.71 11.08 -0.08
C LYS A 40 1.12 11.28 1.39
N VAL A 41 1.72 10.27 2.02
CA VAL A 41 2.13 10.32 3.43
C VAL A 41 3.56 10.83 3.60
N TYR A 42 4.47 10.42 2.72
CA TYR A 42 5.92 10.64 2.88
C TYR A 42 6.56 11.57 1.82
N GLY A 43 5.83 12.00 0.80
CA GLY A 43 6.36 12.80 -0.32
C GLY A 43 6.82 11.95 -1.52
N ASP A 44 7.26 12.58 -2.60
CA ASP A 44 7.55 11.90 -3.88
C ASP A 44 8.81 11.01 -3.87
N GLU A 45 9.69 11.16 -2.88
CA GLU A 45 10.97 10.44 -2.76
C GLU A 45 10.84 9.08 -2.06
N VAL A 46 9.68 8.44 -2.16
CA VAL A 46 9.45 7.09 -1.63
C VAL A 46 8.99 6.12 -2.71
N ASP A 47 9.40 4.87 -2.54
CA ASP A 47 8.91 3.74 -3.31
C ASP A 47 8.27 2.69 -2.40
N VAL A 48 7.73 1.63 -2.99
CA VAL A 48 7.00 0.59 -2.27
C VAL A 48 7.52 -0.77 -2.68
N VAL A 49 7.77 -1.61 -1.70
CA VAL A 49 8.27 -2.97 -1.91
C VAL A 49 7.20 -3.94 -1.43
N ASN A 50 6.95 -4.96 -2.24
CA ASN A 50 5.98 -6.00 -1.91
C ASN A 50 6.44 -6.78 -0.67
N ASP A 51 5.51 -7.07 0.23
CA ASP A 51 5.73 -7.82 1.47
C ASP A 51 4.78 -9.02 1.51
N TYR A 52 5.16 -10.07 2.21
CA TYR A 52 4.32 -11.25 2.37
C TYR A 52 3.05 -10.92 3.17
N LEU A 53 1.91 -11.47 2.75
CA LEU A 53 0.67 -11.37 3.51
C LEU A 53 0.83 -12.08 4.86
N ARG A 54 0.28 -11.47 5.91
CA ARG A 54 0.16 -12.10 7.23
C ARG A 54 -1.25 -12.66 7.41
N ASP A 55 -1.42 -13.65 8.28
CA ASP A 55 -2.74 -14.25 8.57
C ASP A 55 -3.80 -13.19 8.93
N GLY A 56 -3.44 -12.19 9.73
CA GLY A 56 -4.33 -11.09 10.09
C GLY A 56 -4.70 -10.17 8.93
N ASP A 57 -3.86 -10.07 7.90
CA ASP A 57 -4.18 -9.30 6.69
C ASP A 57 -5.20 -10.04 5.83
N VAL A 58 -5.06 -11.37 5.70
CA VAL A 58 -6.02 -12.23 4.98
C VAL A 58 -7.39 -12.19 5.66
N ALA A 59 -7.43 -12.32 6.99
CA ALA A 59 -8.67 -12.20 7.76
C ALA A 59 -9.34 -10.82 7.60
N ALA A 60 -8.54 -9.78 7.38
CA ALA A 60 -9.01 -8.43 7.11
C ALA A 60 -9.32 -8.15 5.63
N GLY A 61 -9.30 -9.17 4.76
CA GLY A 61 -9.58 -9.05 3.32
C GLY A 61 -8.52 -8.30 2.52
N VAL A 62 -7.30 -8.17 3.04
CA VAL A 62 -6.16 -7.57 2.34
C VAL A 62 -5.65 -8.58 1.31
N LYS A 63 -5.45 -8.10 0.07
CA LYS A 63 -4.97 -8.90 -1.06
C LYS A 63 -3.49 -8.74 -1.32
N TYR A 64 -2.95 -7.55 -1.04
CA TYR A 64 -1.53 -7.27 -1.19
C TYR A 64 -1.04 -6.42 -0.03
N ARG A 65 0.19 -6.70 0.41
CA ARG A 65 0.88 -5.95 1.45
C ARG A 65 2.15 -5.37 0.86
N TYR A 66 2.42 -4.12 1.22
CA TYR A 66 3.63 -3.41 0.82
C TYR A 66 4.25 -2.74 2.03
N HIS A 67 5.54 -2.42 1.94
CA HIS A 67 6.18 -1.51 2.87
C HIS A 67 6.84 -0.36 2.11
N VAL A 68 6.87 0.81 2.75
CA VAL A 68 7.55 1.98 2.19
C VAL A 68 9.06 1.77 2.24
N ALA A 69 9.70 1.97 1.10
CA ALA A 69 11.15 2.04 0.96
C ALA A 69 11.53 3.49 0.67
N HIS A 70 12.43 4.04 1.49
CA HIS A 70 13.03 5.35 1.21
C HIS A 70 14.25 5.10 0.32
N ASN A 71 14.27 5.73 -0.85
CA ASN A 71 15.51 5.80 -1.62
C ASN A 71 16.45 6.71 -0.82
N ALA A 72 17.58 6.16 -0.38
CA ALA A 72 18.62 6.90 0.33
C ALA A 72 19.45 7.76 -0.63
#